data_AF-A0A954EL76-F1
#
_entry.id   AF-A0A954EL76-F1
#
_cell.length_a   1.000
_cell.length_b   1.000
_cell.length_c   1.000
_cell.angle_alpha   90.00
_cell.angle_beta   90.00
_cell.angle_gamma   90.00
#
_symmetry.space_group_name_H-M   'P 1'
#
loop_
_entity.id
_entity.type
_entity.pdbx_description
1 polymer ?
#
loop_
_entity_poly.entity_id
_entity_poly.type
_entity_poly.pdbx_seq_one_letter_code
_entity_poly.pdbx_strand_id
1 'polypeptide(L)'
;MKLLLPLVAGFGLLLTQSATAQDTLNFPVLGETIRHDAALDSLIEPGTPLQVLSSGFEWTEGPVWVPEEGGKGYLLFSDIPNNAIMKWVEGEGVSLYMQPSGFTGPGEYGGEPGSNGLLLDPKGRLVCCEHGDRRLSVLTKDGGKRTLVDNYKGKRLNSPNDAVFHANGDLYFTDPPYGLPKQYDDPRRELDFCGVYRLSTSGEVTLLTKEMTRPNGIGFSPDGKTLYVAQSDPEAALWKSFPVKEDGTLGPGKVLFDATDAVEKGWPGLPDGMAVDKDGNLFATGPGGVYVFSAAGKLLGRISTGERTANCTFGGPDNSILYITADMYLCRIQTKTCGIQHK
;
A
#
# COMPACT_ATOMS: atom_id res chain seq x y z
N MET A 1 34.05 4.25 -62.20
CA MET A 1 32.68 4.77 -62.34
C MET A 1 32.20 5.15 -60.94
N LYS A 2 32.00 6.45 -60.70
CA LYS A 2 31.63 7.03 -59.40
C LYS A 2 30.18 6.65 -59.04
N LEU A 3 29.90 6.41 -57.77
CA LEU A 3 28.61 6.77 -57.18
C LEU A 3 28.84 7.19 -55.72
N LEU A 4 28.92 8.50 -55.49
CA LEU A 4 28.77 9.11 -54.16
C LEU A 4 27.28 9.21 -53.86
N LEU A 5 26.82 8.68 -52.73
CA LEU A 5 25.54 9.06 -52.14
C LEU A 5 25.73 10.28 -51.22
N PRO A 6 24.81 11.26 -51.20
CA PRO A 6 24.90 12.37 -50.27
C PRO A 6 24.39 11.96 -48.89
N LEU A 7 25.15 12.32 -47.87
CA LEU A 7 24.76 12.24 -46.47
C LEU A 7 23.79 13.41 -46.20
N VAL A 8 22.51 13.14 -45.99
CA VAL A 8 21.55 14.13 -45.49
C VAL A 8 21.57 14.02 -43.96
N ALA A 9 22.28 14.93 -43.30
CA ALA A 9 22.21 15.09 -41.85
C ALA A 9 20.89 15.80 -41.52
N GLY A 10 19.90 15.04 -41.06
CA GLY A 10 18.68 15.60 -40.47
C GLY A 10 19.00 16.24 -39.12
N PHE A 11 18.82 17.55 -39.02
CA PHE A 11 18.77 18.24 -37.74
C PHE A 11 17.51 17.77 -36.99
N GLY A 12 17.70 16.91 -35.99
CA GLY A 12 16.64 16.59 -35.03
C GLY A 12 16.29 17.83 -34.22
N LEU A 13 15.06 18.31 -34.35
CA LEU A 13 14.49 19.30 -33.44
C LEU A 13 14.47 18.67 -32.03
N LEU A 14 15.31 19.16 -31.12
CA LEU A 14 15.14 18.93 -29.69
C LEU A 14 13.85 19.65 -29.27
N LEU A 15 12.76 18.88 -29.16
CA LEU A 15 11.57 19.31 -28.43
C LEU A 15 11.99 19.44 -26.96
N THR A 16 12.22 20.68 -26.53
CA THR A 16 12.34 21.00 -25.11
C THR A 16 11.00 20.64 -24.46
N GLN A 17 10.96 19.57 -23.69
CA GLN A 17 9.83 19.31 -22.79
C GLN A 17 9.82 20.43 -21.76
N SER A 18 8.86 21.35 -21.91
CA SER A 18 8.56 22.35 -20.90
C SER A 18 8.07 21.59 -19.67
N ALA A 19 8.88 21.53 -18.61
CA ALA A 19 8.44 21.02 -17.32
C ALA A 19 7.29 21.91 -16.82
N THR A 20 6.06 21.40 -16.85
CA THR A 20 4.92 22.08 -16.26
C THR A 20 4.92 21.78 -14.77
N ALA A 21 5.18 22.80 -13.94
CA ALA A 21 5.01 22.69 -12.50
C ALA A 21 3.53 22.40 -12.18
N GLN A 22 3.28 21.49 -11.24
CA GLN A 22 1.94 21.20 -10.74
C GLN A 22 1.46 22.39 -9.88
N ASP A 23 0.20 22.82 -10.06
CA ASP A 23 -0.43 23.75 -9.12
C ASP A 23 -0.52 23.10 -7.74
N THR A 24 0.08 23.74 -6.74
CA THR A 24 0.11 23.27 -5.35
C THR A 24 -0.94 23.93 -4.47
N LEU A 25 -1.65 24.94 -4.99
CA LEU A 25 -2.61 25.74 -4.24
C LEU A 25 -4.06 25.30 -4.49
N ASN A 26 -4.38 24.82 -5.70
CA ASN A 26 -5.75 24.50 -6.11
C ASN A 26 -5.88 23.04 -6.56
N PHE A 27 -5.90 22.12 -5.59
CA PHE A 27 -6.25 20.72 -5.86
C PHE A 27 -7.77 20.52 -5.91
N PRO A 28 -8.30 19.72 -6.85
CA PRO A 28 -9.68 19.23 -6.77
C PRO A 28 -9.92 18.49 -5.45
N VAL A 29 -11.17 18.51 -4.99
CA VAL A 29 -11.57 17.83 -3.75
C VAL A 29 -12.47 16.64 -4.08
N LEU A 30 -12.29 15.54 -3.34
CA LEU A 30 -13.07 14.32 -3.46
C LEU A 30 -13.79 14.04 -2.13
N GLY A 31 -15.03 13.57 -2.19
CA GLY A 31 -15.72 13.01 -1.03
C GLY A 31 -15.87 13.96 0.19
N GLU A 32 -15.92 13.39 1.38
CA GLU A 32 -16.15 14.12 2.64
C GLU A 32 -15.68 13.35 3.89
N THR A 33 -15.51 14.03 5.02
CA THR A 33 -15.25 13.38 6.32
C THR A 33 -16.55 13.23 7.12
N ILE A 34 -17.02 11.99 7.27
CA ILE A 34 -18.19 11.61 8.06
C ILE A 34 -17.77 11.41 9.52
N ARG A 35 -18.41 12.14 10.42
CA ARG A 35 -18.15 12.10 11.88
C ARG A 35 -19.19 11.25 12.59
N HIS A 36 -18.74 10.21 13.28
CA HIS A 36 -19.59 9.41 14.18
C HIS A 36 -19.36 9.77 15.65
N ASP A 37 -18.18 10.29 15.97
CA ASP A 37 -17.78 10.72 17.31
C ASP A 37 -16.97 12.02 17.27
N ALA A 38 -17.17 12.90 18.25
CA ALA A 38 -16.48 14.18 18.35
C ALA A 38 -14.97 14.05 18.56
N ALA A 39 -14.48 12.90 19.06
CA ALA A 39 -13.06 12.64 19.20
C ALA A 39 -12.30 12.65 17.86
N LEU A 40 -12.98 12.46 16.73
CA LEU A 40 -12.36 12.59 15.41
C LEU A 40 -11.77 13.99 15.16
N ASP A 41 -12.33 15.04 15.77
CA ASP A 41 -11.89 16.43 15.57
C ASP A 41 -10.48 16.72 16.13
N SER A 42 -10.01 15.83 17.01
CA SER A 42 -8.63 15.83 17.51
C SER A 42 -7.64 15.21 16.51
N LEU A 43 -8.12 14.44 15.53
CA LEU A 43 -7.32 13.80 14.50
C LEU A 43 -7.44 14.50 13.14
N ILE A 44 -8.63 14.99 12.78
CA ILE A 44 -8.90 15.65 11.50
C ILE A 44 -9.75 16.89 11.77
N GLU A 45 -9.28 18.06 11.34
CA GLU A 45 -10.03 19.30 11.54
C GLU A 45 -11.38 19.29 10.79
N PRO A 46 -12.46 19.82 11.37
CA PRO A 46 -13.69 20.12 10.63
C PRO A 46 -13.41 20.95 9.39
N GLY A 47 -13.92 20.47 8.24
CA GLY A 47 -13.77 21.15 6.96
C GLY A 47 -12.46 20.89 6.21
N THR A 48 -11.54 20.08 6.74
CA THR A 48 -10.33 19.71 5.98
C THR A 48 -10.71 18.96 4.70
N PRO A 49 -10.28 19.45 3.51
CA PRO A 49 -10.61 18.80 2.25
C PRO A 49 -9.72 17.58 1.99
N LEU A 50 -10.30 16.55 1.39
CA LEU A 50 -9.55 15.45 0.76
C LEU A 50 -9.16 15.89 -0.66
N GLN A 51 -7.89 16.22 -0.85
CA GLN A 51 -7.36 16.75 -2.11
C GLN A 51 -6.94 15.62 -3.06
N VAL A 52 -7.29 15.73 -4.33
CA VAL A 52 -6.83 14.85 -5.40
C VAL A 52 -5.52 15.38 -5.97
N LEU A 53 -4.42 14.66 -5.72
CA LEU A 53 -3.07 15.02 -6.17
C LEU A 53 -2.81 14.61 -7.61
N SER A 54 -3.37 13.48 -8.05
CA SER A 54 -3.25 13.00 -9.42
C SER A 54 -4.34 11.97 -9.74
N SER A 55 -4.54 11.70 -11.03
CA SER A 55 -5.56 10.79 -11.54
C SER A 55 -5.12 10.14 -12.85
N GLY A 56 -5.77 9.05 -13.25
CA GLY A 56 -5.57 8.42 -14.56
C GLY A 56 -4.82 7.09 -14.51
N PHE A 57 -4.65 6.52 -13.32
CA PHE A 57 -4.09 5.19 -13.10
C PHE A 57 -5.17 4.12 -13.30
N GLU A 58 -4.76 2.86 -13.44
CA GLU A 58 -5.73 1.76 -13.55
C GLU A 58 -6.16 1.26 -12.17
N TRP A 59 -5.20 1.07 -11.26
CA TRP A 59 -5.49 0.76 -9.86
C TRP A 59 -4.32 1.15 -8.95
N THR A 60 -4.50 2.22 -8.18
CA THR A 60 -3.48 2.74 -7.26
C THR A 60 -3.43 1.96 -5.94
N GLU A 61 -2.22 1.62 -5.50
CA GLU A 61 -1.99 0.79 -4.31
C GLU A 61 -0.66 1.09 -3.60
N GLY A 62 -0.49 0.52 -2.41
CA GLY A 62 0.76 0.48 -1.65
C GLY A 62 1.52 1.81 -1.58
N PRO A 63 0.92 2.92 -1.12
CA PRO A 63 1.63 4.19 -1.02
C PRO A 63 2.67 4.12 0.10
N VAL A 64 3.86 4.66 -0.14
CA VAL A 64 4.91 4.83 0.86
C VAL A 64 5.58 6.19 0.72
N TRP A 65 5.74 6.91 1.83
CA TRP A 65 6.49 8.16 1.86
C TRP A 65 7.98 7.88 1.98
N VAL A 66 8.77 8.46 1.07
CA VAL A 66 10.23 8.40 1.08
C VAL A 66 10.78 9.76 1.52
N PRO A 67 11.27 9.88 2.77
CA PRO A 67 11.81 11.13 3.27
C PRO A 67 13.18 11.45 2.66
N GLU A 68 13.43 12.73 2.42
CA GLU A 68 14.72 13.29 2.01
C GLU A 68 15.19 14.35 3.01
N GLU A 69 16.44 14.81 2.87
CA GLU A 69 16.99 15.85 3.74
C GLU A 69 16.19 17.17 3.67
N GLY A 70 16.18 17.91 4.78
CA GLY A 70 15.56 19.24 4.85
C GLY A 70 14.02 19.21 4.89
N GLY A 71 13.42 18.11 5.33
CA GLY A 71 11.96 17.98 5.46
C GLY A 71 11.24 17.81 4.13
N LYS A 72 11.98 17.46 3.06
CA LYS A 72 11.43 17.11 1.75
C LYS A 72 11.21 15.60 1.66
N GLY A 73 10.63 15.17 0.56
CA GLY A 73 10.46 13.76 0.23
C GLY A 73 9.56 13.61 -0.97
N TYR A 74 9.22 12.37 -1.26
CA TYR A 74 8.30 12.02 -2.34
C TYR A 74 7.47 10.80 -1.95
N LEU A 75 6.32 10.66 -2.58
CA LEU A 75 5.48 9.49 -2.41
C LEU A 75 5.76 8.50 -3.53
N LEU A 76 5.92 7.23 -3.20
CA LEU A 76 5.84 6.13 -4.16
C LEU A 76 4.51 5.40 -3.98
N PHE A 77 3.93 4.91 -5.06
CA PHE A 77 2.74 4.07 -5.04
C PHE A 77 2.72 3.16 -6.28
N SER A 78 2.08 2.01 -6.17
CA SER A 78 1.95 1.05 -7.26
C SER A 78 0.75 1.40 -8.15
N ASP A 79 0.89 1.23 -9.46
CA ASP A 79 -0.22 1.08 -10.41
C ASP A 79 -0.17 -0.37 -10.91
N ILE A 80 -0.91 -1.24 -10.23
CA ILE A 80 -0.66 -2.70 -10.28
C ILE A 80 -0.87 -3.27 -11.69
N PRO A 81 -1.99 -2.97 -12.39
CA PRO A 81 -2.25 -3.49 -13.73
C PRO A 81 -1.18 -3.08 -14.75
N ASN A 82 -0.67 -1.85 -14.63
CA ASN A 82 0.38 -1.30 -15.49
C ASN A 82 1.79 -1.81 -15.15
N ASN A 83 1.94 -2.67 -14.13
CA ASN A 83 3.23 -3.20 -13.69
C ASN A 83 4.24 -2.09 -13.34
N ALA A 84 3.76 -1.00 -12.73
CA ALA A 84 4.55 0.21 -12.50
C ALA A 84 4.54 0.63 -11.03
N ILE A 85 5.63 1.26 -10.60
CA ILE A 85 5.66 2.13 -9.43
C ILE A 85 5.75 3.56 -9.94
N MET A 86 4.88 4.41 -9.42
CA MET A 86 4.79 5.84 -9.72
C MET A 86 5.42 6.63 -8.58
N LYS A 87 5.99 7.80 -8.90
CA LYS A 87 6.55 8.75 -7.95
C LYS A 87 5.80 10.07 -8.05
N TRP A 88 5.32 10.58 -6.92
CA TRP A 88 4.75 11.91 -6.81
C TRP A 88 5.64 12.83 -5.97
N VAL A 89 5.92 14.02 -6.50
CA VAL A 89 6.65 15.09 -5.81
C VAL A 89 5.79 16.34 -5.80
N GLU A 90 5.64 16.98 -4.63
CA GLU A 90 4.91 18.24 -4.52
C GLU A 90 5.47 19.29 -5.48
N GLY A 91 4.59 19.92 -6.27
CA GLY A 91 4.96 20.97 -7.22
C GLY A 91 5.55 20.46 -8.55
N GLU A 92 5.94 19.19 -8.63
CA GLU A 92 6.39 18.56 -9.89
C GLU A 92 5.32 17.62 -10.48
N GLY A 93 4.55 16.93 -9.63
CA GLY A 93 3.53 15.97 -10.05
C GLY A 93 4.05 14.53 -10.12
N VAL A 94 3.36 13.71 -10.93
CA VAL A 94 3.62 12.27 -11.03
C VAL A 94 4.58 11.94 -12.18
N SER A 95 5.50 11.02 -11.94
CA SER A 95 6.41 10.42 -12.92
C SER A 95 6.56 8.92 -12.70
N LEU A 96 7.02 8.19 -13.72
CA LEU A 96 7.34 6.78 -13.60
C LEU A 96 8.62 6.59 -12.75
N TYR A 97 8.56 5.71 -11.74
CA TYR A 97 9.71 5.36 -10.90
C TYR A 97 10.37 4.05 -11.33
N MET A 98 9.57 3.00 -11.56
CA MET A 98 10.07 1.67 -11.90
C MET A 98 9.04 0.89 -12.74
N GLN A 99 9.51 0.27 -13.82
CA GLN A 99 8.75 -0.67 -14.65
C GLN A 99 9.72 -1.66 -15.32
N PRO A 100 9.49 -2.98 -15.26
CA PRO A 100 8.43 -3.66 -14.51
C PRO A 100 8.66 -3.60 -12.98
N SER A 101 7.57 -3.47 -12.21
CA SER A 101 7.62 -3.41 -10.75
C SER A 101 7.39 -4.76 -10.06
N GLY A 102 6.56 -5.63 -10.64
CA GLY A 102 6.26 -6.98 -10.19
C GLY A 102 6.79 -8.03 -11.17
N PHE A 103 5.93 -8.52 -12.07
CA PHE A 103 6.23 -9.60 -13.01
C PHE A 103 7.40 -9.26 -13.94
N THR A 104 8.42 -10.09 -13.93
CA THR A 104 9.62 -9.93 -14.78
C THR A 104 9.73 -10.95 -15.92
N GLY A 105 8.77 -11.88 -16.02
CA GLY A 105 8.75 -12.90 -17.05
C GLY A 105 8.31 -12.37 -18.43
N PRO A 106 8.45 -13.19 -19.49
CA PRO A 106 7.98 -12.83 -20.82
C PRO A 106 6.45 -12.92 -20.90
N GLY A 107 5.84 -11.99 -21.65
CA GLY A 107 4.41 -11.99 -21.97
C GLY A 107 3.50 -11.44 -20.88
N GLU A 108 2.19 -11.62 -21.06
CA GLU A 108 1.18 -11.22 -20.08
C GLU A 108 1.11 -12.22 -18.93
N TYR A 109 1.03 -11.72 -17.69
CA TYR A 109 0.86 -12.56 -16.51
C TYR A 109 -0.62 -12.71 -16.15
N GLY A 110 -1.32 -11.60 -15.90
CA GLY A 110 -2.73 -11.50 -15.53
C GLY A 110 -3.11 -10.05 -15.25
N GLY A 111 -4.25 -9.82 -14.57
CA GLY A 111 -4.78 -8.46 -14.34
C GLY A 111 -3.99 -7.61 -13.33
N GLU A 112 -3.23 -8.23 -12.43
CA GLU A 112 -2.45 -7.53 -11.40
C GLU A 112 -0.98 -7.99 -11.40
N PRO A 113 -0.20 -7.73 -12.47
CA PRO A 113 1.17 -8.21 -12.59
C PRO A 113 2.18 -7.44 -11.74
N GLY A 114 1.87 -6.21 -11.32
CA GLY A 114 2.79 -5.27 -10.67
C GLY A 114 3.23 -5.61 -9.26
N SER A 115 3.98 -4.68 -8.68
CA SER A 115 4.08 -4.56 -7.22
C SER A 115 2.72 -4.15 -6.65
N ASN A 116 2.48 -4.49 -5.40
CA ASN A 116 1.35 -4.04 -4.61
C ASN A 116 1.86 -3.17 -3.44
N GLY A 117 1.83 -3.68 -2.20
CA GLY A 117 2.35 -3.00 -1.02
C GLY A 117 3.82 -2.59 -1.18
N LEU A 118 4.10 -1.34 -0.83
CA LEU A 118 5.44 -0.76 -0.79
C LEU A 118 5.74 -0.31 0.64
N LEU A 119 6.98 -0.50 1.06
CA LEU A 119 7.43 -0.07 2.38
C LEU A 119 8.94 0.22 2.37
N LEU A 120 9.43 0.87 3.41
CA LEU A 120 10.87 1.06 3.62
C LEU A 120 11.37 0.07 4.66
N ASP A 121 12.50 -0.57 4.37
CA ASP A 121 13.20 -1.35 5.38
C ASP A 121 13.90 -0.44 6.42
N PRO A 122 14.42 -0.99 7.54
CA PRO A 122 15.11 -0.19 8.56
C PRO A 122 16.36 0.56 8.06
N LYS A 123 16.80 0.31 6.81
CA LYS A 123 17.91 1.01 6.15
C LYS A 123 17.41 2.04 5.12
N GLY A 124 16.11 2.31 5.06
CA GLY A 124 15.47 3.22 4.12
C GLY A 124 15.40 2.71 2.69
N ARG A 125 15.56 1.40 2.46
CA ARG A 125 15.47 0.81 1.11
C ARG A 125 14.04 0.42 0.80
N LEU A 126 13.61 0.66 -0.43
CA LEU A 126 12.30 0.24 -0.92
C LEU A 126 12.19 -1.28 -0.93
N VAL A 127 11.16 -1.78 -0.24
CA VAL A 127 10.71 -3.17 -0.26
C VAL A 127 9.39 -3.22 -1.02
N CYS A 128 9.21 -4.25 -1.84
CA CYS A 128 8.03 -4.44 -2.66
C CYS A 128 7.40 -5.80 -2.40
N CYS A 129 6.09 -5.82 -2.19
CA CYS A 129 5.24 -6.99 -2.39
C CYS A 129 5.00 -7.16 -3.89
N GLU A 130 5.45 -8.25 -4.51
CA GLU A 130 5.36 -8.46 -5.96
C GLU A 130 4.37 -9.58 -6.28
N HIS A 131 3.23 -9.20 -6.88
CA HIS A 131 2.22 -10.15 -7.32
C HIS A 131 2.76 -11.09 -8.41
N GLY A 132 3.30 -10.50 -9.48
CA GLY A 132 3.82 -11.22 -10.65
C GLY A 132 4.87 -12.29 -10.34
N ASP A 133 5.91 -11.90 -9.61
CA ASP A 133 7.02 -12.78 -9.26
C ASP A 133 6.73 -13.61 -7.99
N ARG A 134 5.61 -13.34 -7.30
CA ARG A 134 5.13 -14.03 -6.09
C ARG A 134 6.18 -14.02 -4.96
N ARG A 135 6.67 -12.83 -4.62
CA ARG A 135 7.73 -12.64 -3.63
C ARG A 135 7.63 -11.29 -2.93
N LEU A 136 8.31 -11.17 -1.79
CA LEU A 136 8.78 -9.87 -1.31
C LEU A 136 10.22 -9.65 -1.78
N SER A 137 10.54 -8.43 -2.20
CA SER A 137 11.89 -8.06 -2.63
C SER A 137 12.33 -6.72 -2.03
N VAL A 138 13.63 -6.42 -2.11
CA VAL A 138 14.18 -5.12 -1.73
C VAL A 138 15.07 -4.58 -2.84
N LEU A 139 14.96 -3.29 -3.13
CA LEU A 139 15.81 -2.57 -4.07
C LEU A 139 17.24 -2.46 -3.49
N THR A 140 18.23 -2.85 -4.28
CA THR A 140 19.64 -2.80 -3.89
C THR A 140 20.28 -1.46 -4.24
N LYS A 141 21.31 -1.04 -3.48
CA LYS A 141 22.00 0.24 -3.69
C LYS A 141 22.61 0.36 -5.09
N ASP A 142 23.07 -0.75 -5.65
CA ASP A 142 23.69 -0.81 -6.98
C ASP A 142 22.66 -0.96 -8.12
N GLY A 143 21.36 -0.80 -7.80
CA GLY A 143 20.25 -1.08 -8.72
C GLY A 143 19.84 -2.56 -8.72
N GLY A 144 18.62 -2.83 -9.18
CA GLY A 144 18.02 -4.17 -9.19
C GLY A 144 17.32 -4.57 -7.88
N LYS A 145 16.68 -5.75 -7.90
CA LYS A 145 15.88 -6.26 -6.78
C LYS A 145 16.47 -7.56 -6.25
N ARG A 146 16.55 -7.68 -4.92
CA ARG A 146 16.92 -8.92 -4.23
C ARG A 146 15.70 -9.51 -3.52
N THR A 147 15.40 -10.78 -3.78
CA THR A 147 14.35 -11.51 -3.07
C THR A 147 14.63 -11.54 -1.56
N LEU A 148 13.60 -11.24 -0.77
CA LEU A 148 13.57 -11.44 0.69
C LEU A 148 12.94 -12.79 1.02
N VAL A 149 11.80 -13.11 0.39
CA VAL A 149 11.10 -14.40 0.52
C VAL A 149 10.20 -14.62 -0.71
N ASP A 150 10.16 -15.85 -1.22
CA ASP A 150 9.33 -16.27 -2.36
C ASP A 150 8.60 -17.61 -2.13
N ASN A 151 8.87 -18.29 -1.01
CA ASN A 151 8.29 -19.58 -0.70
C ASN A 151 8.13 -19.80 0.82
N TYR A 152 7.21 -20.68 1.17
CA TYR A 152 7.02 -21.22 2.51
C TYR A 152 7.04 -22.75 2.45
N LYS A 153 7.98 -23.37 3.17
CA LYS A 153 8.17 -24.84 3.19
C LYS A 153 8.28 -25.46 1.79
N GLY A 154 9.03 -24.80 0.90
CA GLY A 154 9.28 -25.26 -0.46
C GLY A 154 8.13 -25.06 -1.44
N LYS A 155 7.02 -24.43 -1.02
CA LYS A 155 5.90 -24.04 -1.87
C LYS A 155 5.92 -22.55 -2.11
N ARG A 156 5.75 -22.10 -3.35
CA ARG A 156 5.69 -20.67 -3.68
C ARG A 156 4.53 -20.00 -2.96
N LEU A 157 4.77 -18.77 -2.49
CA LEU A 157 3.73 -17.89 -1.95
C LEU A 157 2.61 -17.68 -2.97
N ASN A 158 1.40 -17.34 -2.56
CA ASN A 158 0.30 -17.03 -3.48
C ASN A 158 0.66 -15.79 -4.32
N SER A 159 0.68 -14.64 -3.67
CA SER A 159 1.02 -13.32 -4.19
C SER A 159 1.03 -12.35 -3.02
N PRO A 160 2.20 -12.09 -2.39
CA PRO A 160 2.29 -11.17 -1.25
C PRO A 160 1.64 -9.84 -1.57
N ASN A 161 0.78 -9.35 -0.68
CA ASN A 161 -0.07 -8.20 -0.95
C ASN A 161 0.41 -6.96 -0.18
N ASP A 162 0.43 -7.02 1.15
CA ASP A 162 0.93 -5.94 2.00
C ASP A 162 1.87 -6.46 3.10
N ALA A 163 2.67 -5.57 3.67
CA ALA A 163 3.66 -5.92 4.68
C ALA A 163 3.98 -4.76 5.63
N VAL A 164 4.48 -5.10 6.81
CA VAL A 164 4.92 -4.13 7.82
C VAL A 164 6.15 -4.66 8.57
N PHE A 165 7.13 -3.80 8.81
CA PHE A 165 8.25 -4.11 9.68
C PHE A 165 7.85 -3.91 11.15
N HIS A 166 8.19 -4.90 11.98
CA HIS A 166 8.20 -4.73 13.42
C HIS A 166 9.50 -4.01 13.85
N ALA A 167 9.49 -3.34 15.01
CA ALA A 167 10.64 -2.57 15.50
C ALA A 167 11.91 -3.41 15.75
N ASN A 168 11.76 -4.73 15.92
CA ASN A 168 12.90 -5.66 16.02
C ASN A 168 13.53 -6.02 14.66
N GLY A 169 12.99 -5.50 13.55
CA GLY A 169 13.46 -5.74 12.18
C GLY A 169 12.81 -6.94 11.48
N ASP A 170 11.93 -7.69 12.15
CA ASP A 170 11.17 -8.76 11.50
C ASP A 170 10.11 -8.18 10.56
N LEU A 171 9.86 -8.86 9.44
CA LEU A 171 8.90 -8.46 8.43
C LEU A 171 7.65 -9.33 8.52
N TYR A 172 6.49 -8.71 8.71
CA TYR A 172 5.20 -9.38 8.72
C TYR A 172 4.47 -9.06 7.42
N PHE A 173 3.84 -10.06 6.79
CA PHE A 173 3.21 -9.88 5.48
C PHE A 173 1.99 -10.78 5.28
N THR A 174 1.14 -10.39 4.35
CA THR A 174 -0.09 -11.10 3.96
C THR A 174 0.07 -11.70 2.56
N ASP A 175 -0.51 -12.89 2.36
CA ASP A 175 -0.37 -13.66 1.12
C ASP A 175 -1.74 -14.15 0.58
N PRO A 176 -2.64 -13.23 0.19
CA PRO A 176 -3.86 -13.56 -0.53
C PRO A 176 -3.55 -13.92 -2.00
N PRO A 177 -4.53 -14.39 -2.80
CA PRO A 177 -4.27 -14.89 -4.15
C PRO A 177 -4.55 -13.83 -5.25
N TYR A 178 -4.70 -12.55 -4.93
CA TYR A 178 -5.12 -11.51 -5.91
C TYR A 178 -4.20 -11.41 -7.12
N GLY A 179 -2.89 -11.49 -6.88
CA GLY A 179 -1.89 -11.46 -7.94
C GLY A 179 -1.88 -12.69 -8.83
N LEU A 180 -2.54 -13.79 -8.43
CA LEU A 180 -2.67 -14.96 -9.30
C LEU A 180 -3.75 -14.70 -10.36
N PRO A 181 -3.48 -14.93 -11.66
CA PRO A 181 -4.40 -14.61 -12.75
C PRO A 181 -5.79 -15.26 -12.67
N LYS A 182 -5.92 -16.43 -12.03
CA LYS A 182 -7.22 -17.05 -11.70
C LYS A 182 -7.49 -17.14 -10.18
N GLN A 183 -6.76 -16.35 -9.39
CA GLN A 183 -6.87 -16.30 -7.94
C GLN A 183 -6.84 -17.69 -7.29
N TYR A 184 -7.88 -18.08 -6.54
CA TYR A 184 -7.95 -19.40 -5.89
C TYR A 184 -7.91 -20.57 -6.87
N ASP A 185 -8.45 -20.39 -8.08
CA ASP A 185 -8.54 -21.42 -9.11
C ASP A 185 -7.30 -21.45 -10.02
N ASP A 186 -6.26 -20.69 -9.68
CA ASP A 186 -5.03 -20.66 -10.47
C ASP A 186 -4.24 -21.97 -10.31
N PRO A 187 -3.95 -22.69 -11.40
CA PRO A 187 -3.23 -23.96 -11.32
C PRO A 187 -1.77 -23.79 -10.86
N ARG A 188 -1.21 -22.57 -10.86
CA ARG A 188 0.13 -22.28 -10.31
C ARG A 188 0.12 -22.09 -8.79
N ARG A 189 -1.06 -22.01 -8.16
CA ARG A 189 -1.19 -21.87 -6.71
C ARG A 189 -0.73 -23.15 -6.03
N GLU A 190 0.22 -23.03 -5.10
CA GLU A 190 0.87 -24.20 -4.45
C GLU A 190 0.45 -24.36 -2.98
N LEU A 191 0.02 -23.27 -2.34
CA LEU A 191 -0.54 -23.23 -1.00
C LEU A 191 -2.06 -23.35 -1.12
N ASP A 192 -2.68 -24.22 -0.32
CA ASP A 192 -4.13 -24.44 -0.31
C ASP A 192 -4.88 -23.43 0.59
N PHE A 193 -4.16 -22.56 1.30
CA PHE A 193 -4.70 -21.48 2.15
C PHE A 193 -4.14 -20.09 1.76
N CYS A 194 -4.67 -19.05 2.38
CA CYS A 194 -4.05 -17.73 2.45
C CYS A 194 -3.57 -17.50 3.88
N GLY A 195 -2.46 -16.79 4.05
CA GLY A 195 -1.79 -16.71 5.34
C GLY A 195 -1.27 -15.32 5.67
N VAL A 196 -1.06 -15.12 6.97
CA VAL A 196 -0.23 -14.04 7.51
C VAL A 196 1.06 -14.68 8.00
N TYR A 197 2.19 -14.10 7.61
CA TYR A 197 3.51 -14.67 7.85
C TYR A 197 4.41 -13.67 8.55
N ARG A 198 5.48 -14.20 9.13
CA ARG A 198 6.64 -13.45 9.62
C ARG A 198 7.90 -14.00 8.96
N LEU A 199 8.70 -13.13 8.37
CA LEU A 199 10.09 -13.36 8.00
C LEU A 199 10.97 -12.74 9.08
N SER A 200 11.67 -13.58 9.85
CA SER A 200 12.58 -13.10 10.89
C SER A 200 13.85 -12.50 10.29
N THR A 201 14.56 -11.70 11.07
CA THR A 201 15.90 -11.19 10.70
C THR A 201 16.95 -12.29 10.45
N SER A 202 16.74 -13.52 10.94
CA SER A 202 17.57 -14.69 10.63
C SER A 202 17.23 -15.36 9.29
N GLY A 203 16.13 -14.95 8.65
CA GLY A 203 15.63 -15.52 7.40
C GLY A 203 14.61 -16.64 7.57
N GLU A 204 14.12 -16.89 8.78
CA GLU A 204 13.09 -17.91 9.03
C GLU A 204 11.70 -17.37 8.70
N VAL A 205 10.94 -18.15 7.92
CA VAL A 205 9.54 -17.83 7.57
C VAL A 205 8.58 -18.65 8.43
N THR A 206 7.79 -17.98 9.26
CA THR A 206 6.77 -18.59 10.11
C THR A 206 5.37 -18.24 9.61
N LEU A 207 4.51 -19.24 9.43
CA LEU A 207 3.07 -19.02 9.26
C LEU A 207 2.46 -18.67 10.62
N LEU A 208 1.89 -17.48 10.74
CA LEU A 208 1.32 -16.97 11.98
C LEU A 208 -0.15 -17.35 12.14
N THR A 209 -0.91 -17.21 11.07
CA THR A 209 -2.32 -17.63 11.00
C THR A 209 -2.76 -17.88 9.57
N LYS A 210 -3.77 -18.73 9.42
CA LYS A 210 -4.47 -19.04 8.16
C LYS A 210 -6.00 -19.00 8.33
N GLU A 211 -6.47 -18.34 9.39
CA GLU A 211 -7.90 -18.26 9.70
C GLU A 211 -8.67 -17.28 8.82
N MET A 212 -7.95 -16.48 8.02
CA MET A 212 -8.52 -15.46 7.14
C MET A 212 -8.49 -15.96 5.69
N THR A 213 -9.59 -15.78 4.97
CA THR A 213 -9.73 -16.22 3.57
C THR A 213 -8.88 -15.34 2.65
N ARG A 214 -8.99 -14.02 2.80
CA ARG A 214 -8.27 -13.00 2.00
C ARG A 214 -7.61 -11.95 2.92
N PRO A 215 -6.56 -12.32 3.67
CA PRO A 215 -5.82 -11.36 4.50
C PRO A 215 -5.19 -10.30 3.60
N ASN A 216 -5.35 -9.02 3.95
CA ASN A 216 -5.00 -7.90 3.07
C ASN A 216 -4.03 -6.91 3.77
N GLY A 217 -4.41 -5.65 4.02
CA GLY A 217 -3.54 -4.71 4.72
C GLY A 217 -3.17 -5.16 6.15
N ILE A 218 -2.02 -4.68 6.61
CA ILE A 218 -1.40 -5.11 7.87
C ILE A 218 -0.67 -3.94 8.57
N GLY A 219 -0.77 -3.85 9.89
CA GLY A 219 -0.12 -2.79 10.66
C GLY A 219 0.06 -3.12 12.14
N PHE A 220 1.03 -2.50 12.80
CA PHE A 220 1.27 -2.68 14.24
C PHE A 220 0.74 -1.51 15.06
N SER A 221 0.29 -1.79 16.29
CA SER A 221 0.17 -0.76 17.33
C SER A 221 1.54 -0.12 17.62
N PRO A 222 1.59 1.12 18.14
CA PRO A 222 2.85 1.81 18.44
C PRO A 222 3.80 1.04 19.37
N ASP A 223 3.25 0.23 20.28
CA ASP A 223 4.02 -0.60 21.21
C ASP A 223 4.43 -1.98 20.64
N GLY A 224 4.04 -2.28 19.40
CA GLY A 224 4.31 -3.56 18.71
C GLY A 224 3.54 -4.76 19.26
N LYS A 225 2.65 -4.57 20.24
CA LYS A 225 1.98 -5.69 20.94
C LYS A 225 0.68 -6.14 20.28
N THR A 226 0.19 -5.38 19.30
CA THR A 226 -1.01 -5.72 18.53
C THR A 226 -0.69 -5.64 17.04
N LEU A 227 -1.00 -6.72 16.32
CA LEU A 227 -1.00 -6.75 14.86
C LEU A 227 -2.44 -6.62 14.37
N TYR A 228 -2.70 -5.63 13.53
CA TYR A 228 -3.95 -5.45 12.81
C TYR A 228 -3.83 -6.08 11.42
N VAL A 229 -4.88 -6.78 10.98
CA VAL A 229 -4.94 -7.38 9.64
C VAL A 229 -6.35 -7.19 9.09
N ALA A 230 -6.47 -6.67 7.88
CA ALA A 230 -7.73 -6.56 7.16
C ALA A 230 -8.08 -7.87 6.42
N GLN A 231 -9.37 -8.09 6.20
CA GLN A 231 -9.89 -9.18 5.37
C GLN A 231 -10.75 -8.61 4.25
N SER A 232 -10.29 -8.79 3.01
CA SER A 232 -11.01 -8.38 1.80
C SER A 232 -11.89 -9.51 1.26
N ASP A 233 -12.73 -10.09 2.11
CA ASP A 233 -13.74 -11.07 1.73
C ASP A 233 -15.13 -10.41 1.77
N PRO A 234 -15.90 -10.36 0.67
CA PRO A 234 -17.25 -9.80 0.68
C PRO A 234 -18.20 -10.45 1.70
N GLU A 235 -18.01 -11.72 2.03
CA GLU A 235 -18.83 -12.44 3.02
C GLU A 235 -18.34 -12.25 4.46
N ALA A 236 -17.15 -11.66 4.62
CA ALA A 236 -16.53 -11.39 5.92
C ALA A 236 -15.56 -10.21 5.78
N ALA A 237 -16.12 -9.02 5.57
CA ALA A 237 -15.38 -7.78 5.38
C ALA A 237 -14.97 -7.23 6.75
N LEU A 238 -13.83 -7.71 7.25
CA LEU A 238 -13.42 -7.53 8.64
C LEU A 238 -12.08 -6.79 8.76
N TRP A 239 -11.92 -6.07 9.86
CA TRP A 239 -10.60 -5.81 10.44
C TRP A 239 -10.45 -6.67 11.68
N LYS A 240 -9.31 -7.36 11.80
CA LYS A 240 -8.97 -8.19 12.96
C LYS A 240 -7.75 -7.62 13.68
N SER A 241 -7.65 -7.92 14.97
CA SER A 241 -6.48 -7.60 15.79
C SER A 241 -5.99 -8.85 16.51
N PHE A 242 -4.68 -8.99 16.61
CA PHE A 242 -3.99 -10.14 17.16
C PHE A 242 -2.97 -9.68 18.20
N PRO A 243 -2.98 -10.23 19.43
CA PRO A 243 -1.88 -10.02 20.36
C PRO A 243 -0.59 -10.60 19.78
N VAL A 244 0.50 -9.85 19.84
CA VAL A 244 1.84 -10.29 19.43
C VAL A 244 2.57 -10.79 20.67
N LYS A 245 3.03 -12.03 20.65
CA LYS A 245 3.77 -12.65 21.75
C LYS A 245 5.25 -12.28 21.67
N GLU A 246 5.97 -12.46 22.77
CA GLU A 246 7.40 -12.15 22.87
C GLU A 246 8.25 -12.92 21.83
N ASP A 247 7.83 -14.12 21.45
CA ASP A 247 8.49 -14.94 20.42
C ASP A 247 8.17 -14.48 18.98
N GLY A 248 7.36 -13.44 18.81
CA GLY A 248 6.90 -12.90 17.52
C GLY A 248 5.71 -13.65 16.90
N THR A 249 5.19 -14.70 17.54
CA THR A 249 3.96 -15.38 17.10
C THR A 249 2.70 -14.66 17.59
N LEU A 250 1.53 -15.07 17.09
CA LEU A 250 0.25 -14.43 17.44
C LEU A 250 -0.50 -15.19 18.53
N GLY A 251 -1.20 -14.44 19.38
CA GLY A 251 -2.29 -14.94 20.22
C GLY A 251 -3.61 -15.04 19.44
N PRO A 252 -4.71 -15.47 20.11
CA PRO A 252 -6.03 -15.54 19.48
C PRO A 252 -6.48 -14.18 18.93
N GLY A 253 -6.91 -14.16 17.67
CA GLY A 253 -7.42 -12.96 17.03
C GLY A 253 -8.82 -12.58 17.51
N LYS A 254 -9.14 -11.29 17.45
CA LYS A 254 -10.50 -10.77 17.65
C LYS A 254 -10.92 -9.90 16.46
N VAL A 255 -12.21 -9.90 16.14
CA VAL A 255 -12.77 -8.92 15.20
C VAL A 255 -12.72 -7.55 15.87
N LEU A 256 -12.04 -6.61 15.22
CA LEU A 256 -12.00 -5.20 15.61
C LEU A 256 -13.28 -4.51 15.15
N PHE A 257 -13.65 -4.73 13.88
CA PHE A 257 -14.87 -4.20 13.28
C PHE A 257 -15.31 -5.08 12.11
N ASP A 258 -16.62 -5.19 11.93
CA ASP A 258 -17.27 -5.92 10.84
C ASP A 258 -18.02 -4.92 9.94
N ALA A 259 -17.57 -4.78 8.70
CA ALA A 259 -18.17 -3.91 7.69
C ALA A 259 -18.94 -4.68 6.61
N THR A 260 -19.29 -5.94 6.85
CA THR A 260 -20.03 -6.76 5.87
C THR A 260 -21.36 -6.10 5.50
N ASP A 261 -22.09 -5.53 6.46
CA ASP A 261 -23.30 -4.72 6.22
C ASP A 261 -23.10 -3.56 5.23
N ALA A 262 -21.90 -2.97 5.18
CA ALA A 262 -21.59 -1.88 4.25
C ALA A 262 -21.40 -2.42 2.82
N VAL A 263 -20.80 -3.60 2.69
CA VAL A 263 -20.66 -4.31 1.41
C VAL A 263 -22.03 -4.71 0.87
N GLU A 264 -22.91 -5.25 1.72
CA GLU A 264 -24.29 -5.61 1.34
C GLU A 264 -25.11 -4.40 0.87
N LYS A 265 -24.84 -3.22 1.44
CA LYS A 265 -25.42 -1.94 1.00
C LYS A 265 -24.81 -1.39 -0.30
N GLY A 266 -23.84 -2.09 -0.88
CA GLY A 266 -23.20 -1.74 -2.15
C GLY A 266 -22.16 -0.64 -2.04
N TRP A 267 -21.59 -0.40 -0.84
CA TRP A 267 -20.50 0.58 -0.71
C TRP A 267 -19.24 0.07 -1.43
N PRO A 268 -18.51 0.93 -2.15
CA PRO A 268 -17.40 0.48 -2.99
C PRO A 268 -16.18 0.07 -2.17
N GLY A 269 -15.56 -1.05 -2.52
CA GLY A 269 -14.31 -1.52 -1.90
C GLY A 269 -14.52 -2.48 -0.74
N LEU A 270 -13.41 -2.97 -0.19
CA LEU A 270 -13.35 -3.93 0.92
C LEU A 270 -12.26 -3.49 1.91
N PRO A 271 -12.20 -4.06 3.13
CA PRO A 271 -11.12 -3.83 4.07
C PRO A 271 -9.76 -4.21 3.47
N ASP A 272 -8.92 -3.22 3.21
CA ASP A 272 -7.72 -3.35 2.40
C ASP A 272 -6.50 -2.83 3.19
N GLY A 273 -5.74 -1.87 2.69
CA GLY A 273 -4.60 -1.23 3.36
C GLY A 273 -4.91 -0.42 4.62
N MET A 274 -3.87 -0.13 5.42
CA MET A 274 -4.02 0.66 6.64
C MET A 274 -2.74 1.38 7.08
N ALA A 275 -2.93 2.45 7.85
CA ALA A 275 -1.88 3.16 8.57
C ALA A 275 -2.26 3.35 10.04
N VAL A 276 -1.26 3.42 10.91
CA VAL A 276 -1.45 3.68 12.35
C VAL A 276 -0.72 4.95 12.73
N ASP A 277 -1.36 5.79 13.53
CA ASP A 277 -0.76 7.02 14.05
C ASP A 277 0.05 6.78 15.34
N LYS A 278 0.82 7.79 15.76
CA LYS A 278 1.68 7.72 16.94
C LYS A 278 0.94 7.40 18.26
N ASP A 279 -0.35 7.68 18.35
CA ASP A 279 -1.18 7.48 19.54
C ASP A 279 -1.98 6.16 19.47
N GLY A 280 -1.83 5.40 18.38
CA GLY A 280 -2.43 4.09 18.17
C GLY A 280 -3.80 4.13 17.48
N ASN A 281 -4.22 5.27 16.96
CA ASN A 281 -5.42 5.35 16.13
C ASN A 281 -5.14 4.70 14.78
N LEU A 282 -6.09 3.90 14.31
CA LEU A 282 -5.99 3.13 13.07
C LEU A 282 -6.79 3.84 11.97
N PHE A 283 -6.13 4.12 10.86
CA PHE A 283 -6.71 4.60 9.61
C PHE A 283 -6.70 3.43 8.64
N ALA A 284 -7.84 2.79 8.41
CA ALA A 284 -7.90 1.58 7.60
C ALA A 284 -8.92 1.74 6.47
N THR A 285 -8.49 1.45 5.25
CA THR A 285 -9.35 1.52 4.07
C THR A 285 -10.36 0.38 4.10
N GLY A 286 -11.56 0.66 3.61
CA GLY A 286 -12.71 -0.24 3.65
C GLY A 286 -13.83 0.24 2.73
N PRO A 287 -15.02 -0.39 2.82
CA PRO A 287 -16.16 -0.01 2.00
C PRO A 287 -16.49 1.48 2.12
N GLY A 288 -16.35 2.22 1.01
CA GLY A 288 -16.63 3.63 0.86
C GLY A 288 -15.60 4.60 1.46
N GLY A 289 -14.40 4.15 1.84
CA GLY A 289 -13.30 5.05 2.19
C GLY A 289 -12.43 4.59 3.36
N VAL A 290 -11.82 5.53 4.07
CA VAL A 290 -10.90 5.25 5.20
C VAL A 290 -11.63 5.35 6.53
N TYR A 291 -11.78 4.24 7.24
CA TYR A 291 -12.35 4.17 8.58
C TYR A 291 -11.30 4.59 9.60
N VAL A 292 -11.69 5.43 10.56
CA VAL A 292 -10.80 5.92 11.61
C VAL A 292 -11.25 5.32 12.94
N PHE A 293 -10.42 4.46 13.52
CA PHE A 293 -10.64 3.84 14.81
C PHE A 293 -9.72 4.45 15.86
N SER A 294 -10.22 4.64 17.08
CA SER A 294 -9.37 5.01 18.20
C SER A 294 -8.41 3.88 18.58
N ALA A 295 -7.39 4.17 19.37
CA ALA A 295 -6.51 3.14 19.95
C ALA A 295 -7.24 2.06 20.76
N ALA A 296 -8.44 2.36 21.26
CA ALA A 296 -9.30 1.39 21.95
C ALA A 296 -10.17 0.55 20.99
N GLY A 297 -10.08 0.79 19.68
CA GLY A 297 -10.86 0.11 18.63
C GLY A 297 -12.25 0.70 18.40
N LYS A 298 -12.55 1.89 18.92
CA LYS A 298 -13.85 2.54 18.69
C LYS A 298 -13.85 3.25 17.33
N LEU A 299 -14.84 2.99 16.49
CA LEU A 299 -15.04 3.74 15.24
C LEU A 299 -15.38 5.22 15.56
N LEU A 300 -14.54 6.14 15.10
CA LEU A 300 -14.69 7.58 15.30
C LEU A 300 -15.36 8.27 14.11
N GLY A 301 -15.12 7.75 12.91
CA GLY A 301 -15.66 8.30 11.67
C GLY A 301 -15.05 7.64 10.44
N ARG A 302 -15.31 8.24 9.28
CA ARG A 302 -14.80 7.77 7.99
C ARG A 302 -14.49 8.93 7.07
N ILE A 303 -13.31 8.90 6.44
CA ILE A 303 -13.00 9.75 5.28
C ILE A 303 -13.61 9.05 4.06
N SER A 304 -14.80 9.49 3.66
CA SER A 304 -15.52 8.95 2.51
C SER A 304 -14.89 9.47 1.23
N THR A 305 -14.42 8.57 0.37
CA THR A 305 -13.83 8.93 -0.94
C THR A 305 -14.88 8.87 -2.06
N GLY A 306 -15.95 8.09 -1.87
CA GLY A 306 -16.90 7.77 -2.95
C GLY A 306 -16.39 6.71 -3.95
N GLU A 307 -15.14 6.27 -3.78
CA GLU A 307 -14.45 5.33 -4.66
C GLU A 307 -14.00 4.08 -3.90
N ARG A 308 -13.60 3.03 -4.64
CA ARG A 308 -12.89 1.91 -4.02
C ARG A 308 -11.55 2.43 -3.50
N THR A 309 -11.31 2.30 -2.21
CA THR A 309 -10.11 2.86 -1.57
C THR A 309 -9.19 1.74 -1.16
N ALA A 310 -8.01 1.69 -1.76
CA ALA A 310 -7.11 0.55 -1.65
C ALA A 310 -6.23 0.68 -0.39
N ASN A 311 -5.51 1.78 -0.25
CA ASN A 311 -4.50 1.88 0.82
C ASN A 311 -4.27 3.33 1.29
N CYS A 312 -3.55 3.50 2.39
CA CYS A 312 -3.16 4.81 2.90
C CYS A 312 -1.84 4.74 3.70
N THR A 313 -1.10 5.85 3.71
CA THR A 313 0.12 6.00 4.51
C THR A 313 0.24 7.42 5.04
N PHE A 314 0.88 7.58 6.20
CA PHE A 314 1.35 8.89 6.64
C PHE A 314 2.63 9.29 5.89
N GLY A 315 2.81 10.60 5.75
CA GLY A 315 3.99 11.20 5.16
C GLY A 315 4.00 12.72 5.24
N GLY A 316 4.81 13.34 4.39
CA GLY A 316 5.04 14.79 4.40
C GLY A 316 6.12 15.21 5.39
N PRO A 317 6.44 16.52 5.47
CA PRO A 317 7.57 17.03 6.25
C PRO A 317 7.57 16.67 7.74
N ASP A 318 6.39 16.55 8.34
CA ASP A 318 6.17 16.24 9.76
C ASP A 318 5.39 14.94 9.98
N ASN A 319 5.25 14.12 8.93
CA ASN A 319 4.51 12.86 8.93
C ASN A 319 3.00 13.02 9.26
N SER A 320 2.42 14.22 9.11
CA SER A 320 1.02 14.54 9.47
C SER A 320 0.03 14.52 8.30
N ILE A 321 0.51 14.25 7.08
CA ILE A 321 -0.35 14.12 5.90
C ILE A 321 -0.69 12.64 5.72
N LEU A 322 -1.98 12.32 5.63
CA LEU A 322 -2.43 10.99 5.22
C LEU A 322 -2.61 10.98 3.70
N TYR A 323 -1.75 10.25 3.01
CA TYR A 323 -1.88 9.94 1.58
C TYR A 323 -2.77 8.72 1.39
N ILE A 324 -3.61 8.74 0.37
CA ILE A 324 -4.63 7.71 0.13
C ILE A 324 -4.60 7.34 -1.35
N THR A 325 -4.57 6.03 -1.64
CA THR A 325 -4.78 5.49 -2.99
C THR A 325 -6.24 5.05 -3.12
N ALA A 326 -6.96 5.65 -4.06
CA ALA A 326 -8.39 5.45 -4.25
C ALA A 326 -8.71 5.24 -5.72
N ASP A 327 -8.85 3.97 -6.13
CA ASP A 327 -9.10 3.56 -7.51
C ASP A 327 -8.06 4.19 -8.46
N MET A 328 -8.50 5.02 -9.39
CA MET A 328 -7.63 5.75 -10.33
C MET A 328 -6.96 7.01 -9.75
N TYR A 329 -7.12 7.31 -8.46
CA TYR A 329 -6.69 8.56 -7.82
C TYR A 329 -5.58 8.38 -6.78
N LEU A 330 -4.66 9.35 -6.75
CA LEU A 330 -3.84 9.62 -5.59
C LEU A 330 -4.39 10.84 -4.86
N CYS A 331 -4.68 10.70 -3.57
CA CYS A 331 -5.24 11.74 -2.73
C CYS A 331 -4.39 12.03 -1.48
N ARG A 332 -4.67 13.16 -0.83
CA ARG A 332 -4.19 13.45 0.52
C ARG A 332 -5.22 14.18 1.37
N ILE A 333 -5.10 14.03 2.68
CA ILE A 333 -5.80 14.85 3.67
C ILE A 333 -4.84 15.25 4.79
N GLN A 334 -4.91 16.51 5.22
CA GLN A 334 -4.13 16.98 6.36
C GLN A 334 -4.72 16.42 7.66
N THR A 335 -3.87 15.95 8.57
CA THR A 335 -4.30 15.50 9.90
C THR A 335 -3.66 16.35 11.00
N LYS A 336 -4.20 16.24 12.22
CA LYS A 336 -3.63 16.81 13.46
C LYS A 336 -2.76 15.81 14.22
N THR A 337 -2.68 14.57 13.72
CA THR A 337 -1.82 13.52 14.25
C THR A 337 -0.65 13.30 13.29
N CYS A 338 0.21 12.33 13.57
CA CYS A 338 1.23 11.89 12.63
C CYS A 338 1.44 10.39 12.71
N GLY A 339 1.92 9.80 11.63
CA GLY A 339 2.19 8.36 11.56
C GLY A 339 3.20 7.90 12.61
N ILE A 340 3.16 6.61 12.94
CA ILE A 340 4.17 6.00 13.82
C ILE A 340 5.58 6.27 13.27
N GLN A 341 6.46 6.74 14.15
CA GLN A 341 7.90 6.76 13.89
C GLN A 341 8.50 5.49 14.48
N HIS A 342 8.89 4.54 13.63
CA HIS A 342 9.71 3.41 14.06
C HIS A 342 11.11 3.94 14.40
N LYS A 343 11.43 3.98 15.71
CA LYS A 343 12.77 4.26 16.23
C LYS A 343 13.61 3.00 16.23
#